data_AF-A0A835UTJ8-F1
#
_entry.id   AF-A0A835UTJ8-F1
#
_cell.length_a   1.000
_cell.length_b   1.000
_cell.length_c   1.000
_cell.angle_alpha   90.00
_cell.angle_beta   90.00
_cell.angle_gamma   90.00
#
_symmetry.space_group_name_H-M   'P 1'
#
loop_
_entity.id
_entity.type
_entity.pdbx_description
1 polymer ?
#
loop_
_entity_poly.entity_id
_entity_poly.type
_entity_poly.pdbx_seq_one_letter_code
_entity_poly.pdbx_strand_id
1 'polypeptide(L)'
;MAQLKGKIDDSVKECSKALELNPRYVKALIRRGEAHEKLENYEEAIADMKKILEIDPSNDQAIRNIRRLEPLAAEKREKLKEEMMGKLKDMGNNILGRFGMSLDNFKAVKDPNTGFCI
;
A
#
# COMPACT_ATOMS: atom_id res chain seq x y z
N MET A 1 21.61 5.84 2.33
CA MET A 1 20.30 5.12 2.32
C MET A 1 20.10 4.24 1.08
N ALA A 2 20.55 4.65 -0.12
CA ALA A 2 20.39 3.85 -1.36
C ALA A 2 21.03 2.44 -1.32
N GLN A 3 22.23 2.30 -0.72
CA GLN A 3 22.91 1.00 -0.64
C GLN A 3 22.21 -0.01 0.28
N LEU A 4 21.48 0.47 1.29
CA LEU A 4 20.72 -0.41 2.17
C LEU A 4 19.45 -0.90 1.46
N LYS A 5 18.77 -0.01 0.72
CA LYS A 5 17.58 -0.36 -0.06
C LYS A 5 17.89 -1.43 -1.11
N GLY A 6 18.97 -1.26 -1.89
CA GLY A 6 19.40 -2.25 -2.87
C GLY A 6 19.70 -3.64 -2.27
N LYS A 7 20.34 -3.68 -1.09
CA LYS A 7 20.60 -4.94 -0.37
C LYS A 7 19.30 -5.62 0.10
N ILE A 8 18.29 -4.84 0.47
CA ILE A 8 17.00 -5.38 0.90
C ILE A 8 16.22 -5.91 -0.31
N ASP A 9 16.22 -5.20 -1.44
CA ASP A 9 15.65 -5.66 -2.71
C ASP A 9 16.29 -6.98 -3.18
N ASP A 10 17.62 -7.10 -3.11
CA ASP A 10 18.31 -8.34 -3.44
C ASP A 10 17.93 -9.47 -2.47
N SER A 11 17.75 -9.17 -1.18
CA SER A 11 17.25 -10.15 -0.22
C SER A 11 15.85 -10.65 -0.57
N VAL A 12 14.95 -9.79 -1.06
CA VAL A 12 13.61 -10.20 -1.53
C VAL A 12 13.74 -11.14 -2.72
N LYS A 13 14.63 -10.84 -3.67
CA LYS A 13 14.86 -11.68 -4.87
C LYS A 13 15.39 -13.06 -4.50
N GLU A 14 16.41 -13.14 -3.66
CA GLU A 14 16.99 -14.43 -3.25
C GLU A 14 15.99 -15.26 -2.42
N CYS A 15 15.20 -14.63 -1.54
CA CYS A 15 14.12 -15.33 -0.84
C CYS A 15 13.04 -15.81 -1.81
N SER A 16 12.72 -15.04 -2.85
CA SER A 16 11.71 -15.43 -3.85
C SER A 16 12.17 -16.65 -4.65
N LYS A 17 13.43 -16.71 -5.08
CA LYS A 17 14.02 -17.91 -5.70
C LYS A 17 13.97 -19.13 -4.77
N ALA A 18 14.27 -18.94 -3.49
CA ALA A 18 14.16 -20.02 -2.51
C ALA A 18 12.72 -20.53 -2.36
N LEU A 19 11.73 -19.65 -2.50
CA LEU A 19 10.30 -20.00 -2.46
C LEU A 19 9.78 -20.60 -3.76
N GLU A 20 10.40 -20.31 -4.90
CA GLU A 20 10.16 -21.03 -6.16
C GLU A 20 10.60 -22.50 -6.04
N LEU A 21 11.74 -22.75 -5.38
CA LEU A 21 12.22 -24.10 -5.11
C LEU A 21 11.42 -24.82 -4.02
N ASN A 22 11.04 -24.11 -2.96
CA ASN A 22 10.20 -24.65 -1.89
C ASN A 22 9.22 -23.58 -1.38
N PRO A 23 7.95 -23.62 -1.85
CA PRO A 23 6.93 -22.64 -1.46
C PRO A 23 6.59 -22.64 0.04
N ARG A 24 6.90 -23.74 0.75
CA ARG A 24 6.63 -23.90 2.19
C ARG A 24 7.84 -23.59 3.05
N TYR A 25 8.89 -22.98 2.49
CA TYR A 25 10.09 -22.67 3.25
C TYR A 25 9.88 -21.47 4.20
N VAL A 26 9.43 -21.77 5.42
CA VAL A 26 9.05 -20.78 6.44
C VAL A 26 10.15 -19.73 6.70
N LYS A 27 11.42 -20.12 6.75
CA LYS A 27 12.52 -19.14 6.96
C LYS A 27 12.66 -18.14 5.81
N ALA A 28 12.41 -18.56 4.57
CA ALA A 28 12.41 -17.64 3.42
C ALA A 28 11.19 -16.72 3.45
N LEU A 29 10.01 -17.21 3.84
CA LEU A 29 8.81 -16.37 4.04
C LEU A 29 9.04 -15.30 5.12
N ILE A 30 9.64 -15.66 6.26
CA ILE A 30 9.95 -14.71 7.33
C ILE A 30 10.90 -13.63 6.83
N ARG A 31 12.03 -14.03 6.22
CA ARG A 31 13.05 -13.10 5.73
C ARG A 31 12.51 -12.18 4.63
N ARG A 32 11.68 -12.69 3.73
CA ARG A 32 11.06 -11.90 2.68
C ARG A 32 10.04 -10.91 3.26
N GLY A 33 9.22 -11.34 4.21
CA GLY A 33 8.29 -10.44 4.91
C GLY A 33 8.98 -9.32 5.67
N GLU A 34 10.08 -9.61 6.38
CA GLU A 34 10.90 -8.58 7.05
C GLU A 34 11.56 -7.62 6.07
N ALA A 35 12.01 -8.12 4.91
CA ALA A 35 12.57 -7.29 3.85
C ALA A 35 11.50 -6.36 3.25
N HIS A 36 10.30 -6.89 2.98
CA HIS A 36 9.16 -6.10 2.53
C HIS A 36 8.76 -5.04 3.55
N GLU A 37 8.75 -5.35 4.85
CA GLU A 37 8.49 -4.37 5.89
C GLU A 37 9.51 -3.22 5.88
N LYS A 38 10.80 -3.50 5.71
CA LYS A 38 11.85 -2.47 5.60
C LYS A 38 11.74 -1.62 4.34
N LEU A 39 11.11 -2.16 3.30
CA LEU A 39 10.74 -1.42 2.09
C LEU A 39 9.38 -0.72 2.22
N GLU A 40 8.74 -0.81 3.39
CA GLU A 40 7.39 -0.34 3.67
C GLU A 40 6.32 -0.99 2.77
N ASN A 41 6.61 -2.15 2.19
CA ASN A 41 5.70 -2.95 1.37
C ASN A 41 4.87 -3.85 2.31
N TYR A 42 4.01 -3.23 3.11
CA TYR A 42 3.33 -3.90 4.21
C TYR A 42 2.32 -4.96 3.75
N GLU A 43 1.68 -4.78 2.60
CA GLU A 43 0.71 -5.75 2.07
C GLU A 43 1.41 -7.06 1.67
N GLU A 44 2.57 -6.97 1.03
CA GLU A 44 3.41 -8.12 0.67
C GLU A 44 3.97 -8.82 1.90
N ALA A 45 4.40 -8.05 2.91
CA ALA A 45 4.85 -8.61 4.18
C ALA A 45 3.74 -9.41 4.90
N ILE A 46 2.51 -8.88 4.92
CA ILE A 46 1.34 -9.56 5.47
C ILE A 46 1.03 -10.85 4.68
N ALA A 47 1.13 -10.81 3.35
CA ALA A 47 0.89 -11.99 2.50
C ALA A 47 1.87 -13.13 2.81
N ASP A 48 3.14 -12.81 3.04
CA ASP A 48 4.15 -13.79 3.46
C ASP A 48 3.84 -14.40 4.84
N MET A 49 3.42 -13.57 5.80
CA MET A 49 3.01 -14.07 7.12
C MET A 49 1.76 -14.95 7.05
N LYS A 50 0.78 -14.62 6.19
CA LYS A 50 -0.41 -15.45 5.97
C LYS A 50 -0.05 -16.83 5.43
N LYS A 51 0.92 -16.91 4.51
CA LYS A 51 1.46 -18.19 4.04
C LYS A 51 2.11 -19.02 5.14
N ILE A 52 2.74 -18.38 6.12
CA ILE A 52 3.25 -19.10 7.30
C ILE A 52 2.09 -19.68 8.10
N LEU A 53 0.99 -18.94 8.27
CA LEU A 53 -0.20 -19.43 8.97
C LEU A 53 -0.94 -20.54 8.22
N GLU A 54 -0.86 -20.60 6.89
CA GLU A 54 -1.34 -21.74 6.10
C GLU A 54 -0.52 -23.02 6.37
N ILE A 55 0.76 -22.88 6.74
CA ILE A 55 1.66 -24.00 7.05
C ILE A 55 1.55 -24.39 8.53
N ASP A 56 1.54 -23.39 9.41
CA ASP A 56 1.46 -23.51 10.86
C ASP A 56 0.50 -22.43 11.40
N PRO A 57 -0.78 -22.78 11.61
CA PRO A 57 -1.79 -21.83 12.08
C PRO A 57 -1.52 -21.27 13.48
N SER A 58 -0.68 -21.95 14.28
CA SER A 58 -0.35 -21.54 15.65
C SER A 58 0.96 -20.75 15.72
N ASN A 59 1.47 -20.29 14.58
CA ASN A 59 2.71 -19.53 14.54
C ASN A 59 2.53 -18.13 15.14
N ASP A 60 2.88 -17.98 16.42
CA ASP A 60 2.73 -16.72 17.16
C ASP A 60 3.46 -15.55 16.51
N GLN A 61 4.61 -15.80 15.87
CA GLN A 61 5.39 -14.76 15.22
C GLN A 61 4.64 -14.17 14.02
N ALA A 62 4.06 -15.02 13.17
CA ALA A 62 3.27 -14.57 12.04
C ALA A 62 2.01 -13.81 12.48
N ILE A 63 1.31 -14.29 13.52
CA ILE A 63 0.12 -13.61 14.09
C ILE A 63 0.49 -12.21 14.60
N ARG A 64 1.56 -12.08 15.39
CA ARG A 64 2.03 -10.80 15.91
C ARG A 64 2.42 -9.84 14.78
N ASN A 65 3.12 -10.33 13.77
CA ASN A 65 3.53 -9.51 12.63
C ASN A 65 2.33 -9.00 11.85
N ILE A 66 1.34 -9.84 11.54
CA ILE A 66 0.12 -9.40 10.83
C ILE A 66 -0.60 -8.29 11.62
N ARG A 67 -0.86 -8.51 12.92
CA ARG A 67 -1.55 -7.53 13.76
C ARG A 67 -0.83 -6.18 13.82
N ARG A 68 0.50 -6.19 13.75
CA ARG A 68 1.33 -4.97 13.75
C ARG A 68 1.35 -4.28 12.38
N LEU A 69 1.38 -5.05 11.30
CA LEU A 69 1.51 -4.53 9.94
C LEU A 69 0.19 -4.05 9.35
N GLU A 70 -0.96 -4.61 9.77
CA GLU A 70 -2.29 -4.21 9.30
C GLU A 70 -2.58 -2.70 9.39
N PRO A 71 -2.40 -2.02 10.55
CA PRO A 71 -2.63 -0.57 10.62
C PRO A 71 -1.65 0.23 9.77
N LEU A 72 -0.39 -0.22 9.65
CA LEU A 72 0.63 0.44 8.83
C LEU A 72 0.31 0.35 7.33
N ALA A 73 -0.21 -0.81 6.89
CA ALA A 73 -0.69 -1.00 5.52
C ALA A 73 -1.88 -0.08 5.21
N ALA A 74 -2.82 0.04 6.15
CA ALA A 74 -3.97 0.93 6.01
C ALA A 74 -3.54 2.41 5.91
N GLU A 75 -2.67 2.85 6.82
CA GLU A 75 -2.15 4.23 6.84
C GLU A 75 -1.40 4.55 5.54
N LYS A 76 -0.53 3.66 5.07
CA LYS A 76 0.22 3.87 3.82
C LYS A 76 -0.71 3.97 2.62
N ARG A 77 -1.76 3.14 2.57
CA ARG A 77 -2.77 3.18 1.51
C ARG A 77 -3.59 4.46 1.54
N GLU A 78 -3.93 4.98 2.72
CA GLU A 78 -4.64 6.26 2.85
C GLU A 78 -3.76 7.43 2.41
N LYS A 79 -2.52 7.50 2.87
CA LYS A 79 -1.56 8.54 2.42
C LYS A 79 -1.38 8.52 0.91
N LEU A 80 -1.24 7.33 0.31
CA LEU A 80 -1.12 7.19 -1.14
C LEU A 80 -2.38 7.70 -1.87
N LYS A 81 -3.57 7.40 -1.34
CA LYS A 81 -4.84 7.91 -1.89
C LYS A 81 -4.95 9.42 -1.77
N GLU A 82 -4.59 9.99 -0.63
CA GLU A 82 -4.60 11.44 -0.41
C GLU A 82 -3.63 12.15 -1.36
N GLU A 83 -2.40 11.64 -1.52
CA GLU A 83 -1.42 12.20 -2.44
C GLU A 83 -1.89 12.11 -3.90
N MET A 84 -2.47 10.98 -4.29
CA MET A 84 -3.05 10.80 -5.63
C MET A 84 -4.25 11.73 -5.87
N MET A 85 -5.15 11.87 -4.89
CA MET A 85 -6.28 12.80 -4.98
C MET A 85 -5.82 14.25 -5.03
N GLY A 86 -4.81 14.63 -4.25
CA GLY A 86 -4.19 15.95 -4.31
C GLY A 86 -3.67 16.25 -5.72
N LYS A 87 -2.84 15.35 -6.27
CA LYS A 87 -2.33 15.48 -7.64
C LYS A 87 -3.43 15.55 -8.69
N LEU A 88 -4.50 14.77 -8.54
CA LEU A 88 -5.63 14.78 -9.48
C LEU A 88 -6.40 16.10 -9.41
N LYS A 89 -6.62 16.63 -8.20
CA LYS A 89 -7.23 17.95 -8.00
C LYS A 89 -6.38 19.06 -8.59
N ASP A 90 -5.08 19.05 -8.34
CA ASP A 90 -4.14 20.04 -8.89
C ASP A 90 -4.11 19.99 -10.42
N MET A 91 -4.11 18.78 -11.01
CA MET A 91 -4.21 18.60 -12.45
C MET A 91 -5.55 19.12 -13.00
N GLY A 92 -6.66 18.77 -12.35
CA GLY A 92 -8.00 19.24 -12.73
C GLY A 92 -8.11 20.76 -12.69
N ASN A 93 -7.61 21.39 -11.63
CA ASN A 93 -7.60 22.84 -11.46
C ASN A 93 -6.69 23.54 -12.48
N ASN A 94 -5.53 22.97 -12.83
CA ASN A 94 -4.65 23.53 -13.86
C ASN A 94 -5.28 23.46 -15.27
N ILE A 95 -5.97 22.35 -15.59
CA ILE A 95 -6.65 22.20 -16.88
C ILE A 95 -7.84 23.15 -16.95
N LEU A 96 -8.72 23.12 -15.95
CA LEU A 96 -9.93 23.95 -15.92
C LEU A 96 -9.60 25.43 -15.81
N GLY A 97 -8.54 25.80 -15.06
CA GLY A 97 -8.10 27.18 -14.91
C GLY A 97 -7.69 27.82 -16.24
N ARG A 98 -7.09 27.04 -17.16
CA ARG A 98 -6.82 27.48 -18.55
C ARG A 98 -8.09 27.82 -19.33
N PHE A 99 -9.21 27.20 -18.96
CA PHE A 99 -10.55 27.48 -19.51
C PHE A 99 -11.38 28.42 -18.62
N GLY A 100 -10.80 29.06 -17.59
CA GLY A 100 -11.51 29.96 -16.67
C GLY A 100 -12.44 29.28 -15.68
N MET A 101 -12.32 27.96 -15.51
CA MET A 101 -13.11 27.14 -14.57
C MET A 101 -12.24 26.65 -13.41
N SER A 102 -12.79 26.54 -12.20
CA SER A 102 -12.10 25.93 -11.05
C SER A 102 -13.03 24.97 -10.32
N LEU A 103 -12.51 23.83 -9.86
CA LEU A 103 -13.28 22.87 -9.07
C LEU A 103 -13.61 23.40 -7.67
N ASP A 104 -12.88 24.41 -7.19
CA ASP A 104 -13.12 25.03 -5.88
C ASP A 104 -14.44 25.84 -5.84
N ASN A 105 -14.93 26.25 -7.02
CA ASN A 105 -16.24 26.93 -7.17
C ASN A 105 -17.41 25.97 -7.33
N PHE A 106 -17.18 24.65 -7.46
CA PHE A 106 -18.25 23.64 -7.52
C PHE A 106 -18.75 23.29 -6.10
N LYS A 107 -18.99 24.30 -5.26
CA LYS A 107 -19.98 24.15 -4.18
C LYS A 107 -21.31 24.12 -4.90
N ALA A 108 -21.80 22.92 -5.21
CA ALA A 108 -23.17 22.71 -5.66
C ALA A 108 -24.09 23.45 -4.67
N VAL A 109 -24.55 24.64 -5.07
CA VAL A 109 -25.66 25.30 -4.40
C VAL A 109 -26.82 24.38 -4.71
N LYS A 110 -27.17 23.51 -3.76
CA LYS A 110 -28.45 22.81 -3.82
C LYS A 110 -29.51 23.90 -3.79
N ASP A 111 -30.02 24.26 -4.96
CA ASP A 111 -31.23 25.05 -5.05
C ASP A 111 -32.38 24.18 -4.48
N PRO A 112 -33.04 24.60 -3.39
CA PRO A 112 -34.10 23.80 -2.78
C PRO A 112 -35.33 23.65 -3.69
N ASN A 113 -35.43 24.40 -4.80
CA ASN A 113 -36.68 24.55 -5.54
C ASN A 113 -36.73 23.94 -6.95
N THR A 114 -35.65 23.39 -7.51
CA THR A 114 -35.68 22.97 -8.94
C THR A 114 -35.21 21.55 -9.24
N GLY A 115 -34.68 20.80 -8.28
CA GLY A 115 -34.45 19.35 -8.45
C GLY A 115 -33.48 18.92 -9.55
N PHE A 116 -32.78 19.85 -10.22
CA PHE A 116 -31.73 19.56 -11.20
C PHE A 116 -30.55 20.53 -11.03
N CYS A 117 -29.34 19.99 -11.04
CA CYS A 117 -28.10 20.77 -11.11
C CYS A 117 -27.70 20.92 -12.59
N ILE A 118 -27.43 22.15 -13.04
CA ILE A 118 -26.66 22.42 -14.27
C ILE A 118 -25.17 22.43 -13.96
#